data_AF-A0A7W9WCT5-F1
#
_entry.id   AF-A0A7W9WCT5-F1
#
_cell.length_a   1.000
_cell.length_b   1.000
_cell.length_c   1.000
_cell.angle_alpha   90.00
_cell.angle_beta   90.00
_cell.angle_gamma   90.00
#
_symmetry.space_group_name_H-M   'P 1'
#
loop_
_entity.id
_entity.type
_entity.pdbx_description
1 polymer ?
#
loop_
_entity_poly.entity_id
_entity_poly.type
_entity_poly.pdbx_seq_one_letter_code
_entity_poly.pdbx_strand_id
1 'polypeptide(L)'
;MPQLLPAGVQQHVQQQGAYWEAAIRGKLKPVMPPQMLESYLAQAAANMQRLLAPARPQLRIGGKDPLHQHEALRQILLSGRVQTQFETQHSGGAFNPVLRASLETELFGYAMDLDPKQRPVYGYLTPGDHEPPAEEGYGRLALRLRPEILSRTTVSIADTLDQAVLPAAYSCIPITSLIPNQSGWVYTHLLRMIHAAHVAEVEFHYVEAQFHGGVRLQDVECVVAWRLADVPADLQRLCQQAGLRIREFGR
;
A
#
# COMPACT_ATOMS: atom_id res chain seq x y z
N MET A 1 17.23 12.64 -8.21
CA MET A 1 16.22 12.08 -9.14
C MET A 1 15.38 11.07 -8.38
N PRO A 2 14.05 11.06 -8.53
CA PRO A 2 13.21 10.06 -7.88
C PRO A 2 13.63 8.65 -8.35
N GLN A 3 13.75 7.72 -7.41
CA GLN A 3 13.98 6.32 -7.73
C GLN A 3 12.70 5.76 -8.35
N LEU A 4 12.81 5.18 -9.54
CA LEU A 4 11.70 4.52 -10.21
C LEU A 4 11.53 3.09 -9.67
N LEU A 5 10.37 2.50 -9.95
CA LEU A 5 10.11 1.08 -9.76
C LEU A 5 11.26 0.24 -10.36
N PRO A 6 11.76 -0.81 -9.69
CA PRO A 6 12.78 -1.68 -10.28
C PRO A 6 12.30 -2.26 -11.62
N ALA A 7 13.15 -2.23 -12.65
CA ALA A 7 12.75 -2.59 -14.02
C ALA A 7 12.13 -4.00 -14.11
N GLY A 8 12.68 -4.97 -13.37
CA GLY A 8 12.13 -6.33 -13.29
C GLY A 8 10.73 -6.38 -12.70
N VAL A 9 10.48 -5.62 -11.62
CA VAL A 9 9.15 -5.50 -11.01
C VAL A 9 8.19 -4.82 -11.99
N GLN A 10 8.64 -3.76 -12.69
CA GLN A 10 7.80 -3.02 -13.62
C GLN A 10 7.34 -3.91 -14.76
N GLN A 11 8.28 -4.65 -15.35
CA GLN A 11 7.98 -5.59 -16.43
C GLN A 11 7.03 -6.69 -15.95
N HIS A 12 7.30 -7.30 -14.79
CA HIS A 12 6.49 -8.38 -14.24
C HIS A 12 5.04 -7.93 -13.98
N VAL A 13 4.87 -6.80 -13.30
CA VAL A 13 3.56 -6.23 -12.98
C VAL A 13 2.79 -5.85 -14.26
N GLN A 14 3.47 -5.32 -15.28
CA GLN A 14 2.84 -5.04 -16.57
C GLN A 14 2.35 -6.31 -17.28
N GLN A 15 3.15 -7.38 -17.27
CA GLN A 15 2.77 -8.67 -17.87
C GLN A 15 1.57 -9.30 -17.13
N GLN A 16 1.59 -9.30 -15.80
CA GLN A 16 0.48 -9.76 -14.97
C GLN A 16 -0.79 -8.93 -15.22
N GLY A 17 -0.65 -7.60 -15.27
CA GLY A 17 -1.76 -6.69 -15.57
C GLY A 17 -2.43 -6.98 -16.92
N ALA A 18 -1.64 -7.21 -17.97
CA ALA A 18 -2.16 -7.53 -19.30
C ALA A 18 -2.91 -8.88 -19.33
N TYR A 19 -2.36 -9.91 -18.67
CA TYR A 19 -3.02 -11.20 -18.52
C TYR A 19 -4.38 -11.05 -17.80
N TRP A 20 -4.39 -10.29 -16.72
CA TRP A 20 -5.59 -10.08 -15.92
C TRP A 20 -6.65 -9.25 -16.62
N GLU A 21 -6.23 -8.22 -17.33
CA GLU A 21 -7.13 -7.42 -18.16
C GLU A 21 -7.86 -8.31 -19.17
N ALA A 22 -7.14 -9.21 -19.85
CA ALA A 22 -7.75 -10.17 -20.76
C ALA A 22 -8.76 -11.09 -20.05
N ALA A 23 -8.44 -11.57 -18.85
CA ALA A 23 -9.32 -12.42 -18.05
C ALA A 23 -10.61 -11.69 -17.60
N ILE A 24 -10.47 -10.48 -17.04
CA ILE A 24 -11.60 -9.65 -16.59
C ILE A 24 -12.51 -9.28 -17.76
N ARG A 25 -11.92 -8.86 -18.89
CA ARG A 25 -12.69 -8.59 -20.12
C ARG A 25 -13.40 -9.84 -20.61
N GLY A 26 -12.76 -11.01 -20.56
CA GLY A 26 -13.38 -12.29 -20.90
C GLY A 26 -14.62 -12.60 -20.07
N LYS A 27 -14.62 -12.24 -18.77
CA LYS A 27 -15.76 -12.41 -17.85
C LYS A 27 -16.88 -11.39 -18.08
N LEU A 28 -16.56 -10.17 -18.51
CA LEU A 28 -17.54 -9.10 -18.71
C LEU A 28 -18.19 -9.13 -20.09
N LYS A 29 -17.46 -9.54 -21.15
CA LYS A 29 -17.98 -9.62 -22.53
C LYS A 29 -19.34 -10.32 -22.68
N PRO A 30 -19.66 -11.42 -21.97
CA PRO A 30 -20.95 -12.09 -22.10
C PRO A 30 -22.12 -11.31 -21.50
N VAL A 31 -21.86 -10.36 -20.58
CA VAL A 31 -22.91 -9.66 -19.81
C VAL A 31 -23.06 -8.19 -20.17
N MET A 32 -22.23 -7.65 -21.07
CA MET A 32 -22.33 -6.26 -21.54
C MET A 32 -21.85 -6.08 -22.99
N PRO A 33 -22.48 -5.18 -23.76
CA PRO A 33 -22.00 -4.83 -25.09
C PRO A 33 -20.57 -4.27 -25.07
N PRO A 34 -19.72 -4.54 -26.08
CA PRO A 34 -18.32 -4.10 -26.09
C PRO A 34 -18.14 -2.59 -25.86
N GLN A 35 -18.97 -1.75 -26.47
CA GLN A 35 -18.90 -0.28 -26.31
C GLN A 35 -19.21 0.16 -24.87
N MET A 36 -20.18 -0.51 -24.22
CA MET A 36 -20.52 -0.26 -22.83
C MET A 36 -19.37 -0.69 -21.90
N LEU A 37 -18.75 -1.85 -22.17
CA LEU A 37 -17.58 -2.32 -21.44
C LEU A 37 -16.43 -1.31 -21.47
N GLU A 38 -16.04 -0.83 -22.66
CA GLU A 38 -14.96 0.15 -22.76
C GLU A 38 -15.30 1.45 -22.03
N SER A 39 -16.54 1.93 -22.16
CA SER A 39 -16.99 3.13 -21.45
C SER A 39 -16.94 2.95 -19.92
N TYR A 40 -17.33 1.78 -19.42
CA TYR A 40 -17.35 1.49 -17.99
C TYR A 40 -15.95 1.36 -17.42
N LEU A 41 -15.05 0.65 -18.12
CA LEU A 41 -13.65 0.55 -17.73
C LEU A 41 -12.97 1.93 -17.73
N ALA A 42 -13.21 2.76 -18.74
CA ALA A 42 -12.67 4.11 -18.80
C ALA A 42 -13.19 5.00 -17.66
N GLN A 43 -14.50 4.92 -17.36
CA GLN A 43 -15.11 5.68 -16.27
C GLN A 43 -14.58 5.24 -14.90
N ALA A 44 -14.47 3.94 -14.66
CA ALA A 44 -13.89 3.40 -13.43
C ALA A 44 -12.42 3.81 -13.29
N ALA A 45 -11.62 3.77 -14.37
CA ALA A 45 -10.23 4.23 -14.38
C ALA A 45 -10.10 5.70 -13.97
N ALA A 46 -10.88 6.58 -14.61
CA ALA A 46 -10.90 8.00 -14.31
C ALA A 46 -11.33 8.27 -12.86
N ASN A 47 -12.35 7.54 -12.37
CA ASN A 47 -12.81 7.70 -11.00
C ASN A 47 -11.76 7.25 -9.98
N MET A 48 -11.12 6.09 -10.19
CA MET A 48 -10.07 5.62 -9.31
C MET A 48 -8.84 6.54 -9.31
N GLN A 49 -8.44 7.06 -10.47
CA GLN A 49 -7.37 8.05 -10.55
C GLN A 49 -7.71 9.32 -9.75
N ARG A 50 -8.94 9.83 -9.87
CA ARG A 50 -9.44 10.97 -9.09
C ARG A 50 -9.42 10.67 -7.58
N LEU A 51 -9.87 9.49 -7.19
CA LEU A 51 -9.96 9.06 -5.79
C LEU A 51 -8.58 8.85 -5.14
N LEU A 52 -7.61 8.35 -5.91
CA LEU A 52 -6.24 8.10 -5.45
C LEU A 52 -5.33 9.33 -5.56
N ALA A 53 -5.64 10.32 -6.40
CA ALA A 53 -4.85 11.55 -6.55
C ALA A 53 -4.53 12.28 -5.23
N PRO A 54 -5.47 12.46 -4.28
CA PRO A 54 -5.15 13.08 -2.98
C PRO A 54 -4.51 12.09 -1.99
N ALA A 55 -4.33 10.83 -2.37
CA ALA A 55 -3.92 9.82 -1.42
C ALA A 55 -2.50 10.07 -0.90
N ARG A 56 -2.26 9.66 0.34
CA ARG A 56 -0.97 9.81 1.02
C ARG A 56 -0.42 8.44 1.38
N PRO A 57 0.82 8.12 0.98
CA PRO A 57 1.45 6.86 1.37
C PRO A 57 1.79 6.88 2.85
N GLN A 58 1.45 5.81 3.55
CA GLN A 58 1.68 5.67 4.98
C GLN A 58 2.16 4.26 5.34
N LEU A 59 2.86 4.18 6.47
CA LEU A 59 3.26 2.95 7.13
C LEU A 59 2.81 3.00 8.57
N ARG A 60 2.04 2.01 9.02
CA ARG A 60 1.72 1.93 10.44
C ARG A 60 2.85 1.24 11.19
N ILE A 61 3.21 1.79 12.34
CA ILE A 61 4.19 1.19 13.23
C ILE A 61 3.40 0.20 14.10
N GLY A 62 3.47 -1.06 13.70
CA GLY A 62 2.62 -2.14 14.23
C GLY A 62 2.87 -2.48 15.70
N GLY A 63 1.84 -3.07 16.32
CA GLY A 63 1.89 -3.62 17.68
C GLY A 63 0.78 -3.05 18.57
N LYS A 64 0.06 -3.92 19.30
CA LYS A 64 -0.96 -3.49 20.27
C LYS A 64 -0.38 -2.78 21.48
N ASP A 65 0.85 -3.14 21.84
CA ASP A 65 1.57 -2.57 22.97
C ASP A 65 2.33 -1.29 22.55
N PRO A 66 2.05 -0.13 23.18
CA PRO A 66 2.80 1.10 22.93
C PRO A 66 4.32 0.94 23.06
N LEU A 67 4.82 0.11 23.99
CA LEU A 67 6.26 -0.09 24.15
C LEU A 67 6.90 -0.71 22.91
N HIS A 68 6.22 -1.65 22.26
CA HIS A 68 6.68 -2.25 21.02
C HIS A 68 6.71 -1.22 19.87
N GLN A 69 5.70 -0.34 19.79
CA GLN A 69 5.68 0.73 18.78
C GLN A 69 6.79 1.76 19.02
N HIS A 70 7.05 2.10 20.29
CA HIS A 70 8.11 3.01 20.66
C HIS A 70 9.48 2.46 20.29
N GLU A 71 9.71 1.17 20.54
CA GLU A 71 10.97 0.54 20.16
C GLU A 71 11.10 0.42 18.64
N ALA A 72 10.04 0.06 17.92
CA ALA A 72 10.06 0.04 16.45
C ALA A 72 10.38 1.43 15.87
N LEU A 73 9.76 2.50 16.39
CA LEU A 73 10.08 3.87 15.99
C LEU A 73 11.55 4.21 16.30
N ARG A 74 12.06 3.82 17.48
CA ARG A 74 13.47 4.01 17.84
C ARG A 74 14.40 3.32 16.84
N GLN A 75 14.13 2.07 16.49
CA GLN A 75 14.94 1.31 15.54
C GLN A 75 14.93 1.95 14.15
N ILE A 76 13.79 2.48 13.71
CA ILE A 76 13.70 3.21 12.44
C ILE A 76 14.54 4.48 12.47
N LEU A 77 14.45 5.27 13.55
CA LEU A 77 15.22 6.50 13.72
C LEU A 77 16.72 6.25 13.81
N LEU A 78 17.15 5.19 14.50
CA LEU A 78 18.57 4.84 14.66
C LEU A 78 19.17 4.20 13.40
N SER A 79 18.43 3.33 12.72
CA SER A 79 18.91 2.64 11.51
C SER A 79 18.81 3.50 10.25
N GLY A 80 18.04 4.59 10.29
CA GLY A 80 17.81 5.47 9.15
C GLY A 80 16.82 4.92 8.12
N ARG A 81 16.14 3.81 8.41
CA ARG A 81 15.20 3.15 7.50
C ARG A 81 14.18 2.25 8.21
N VAL A 82 13.14 1.89 7.48
CA VAL A 82 12.21 0.82 7.87
C VAL A 82 12.82 -0.52 7.49
N GLN A 83 12.77 -1.47 8.43
CA GLN A 83 13.21 -2.84 8.24
C GLN A 83 12.01 -3.73 7.89
N THR A 84 12.22 -4.73 7.04
CA THR A 84 11.16 -5.67 6.64
C THR A 84 10.95 -6.76 7.69
N GLN A 85 9.83 -7.48 7.63
CA GLN A 85 9.57 -8.61 8.52
C GLN A 85 10.64 -9.72 8.41
N PHE A 86 11.32 -9.81 7.27
CA PHE A 86 12.41 -10.75 7.03
C PHE A 86 13.67 -10.37 7.81
N GLU A 87 13.88 -9.08 8.04
CA GLU A 87 15.01 -8.58 8.82
C GLU A 87 14.75 -8.68 10.31
N THR A 88 13.53 -8.34 10.73
CA THR A 88 13.18 -8.25 12.14
C THR A 88 12.65 -9.56 12.73
N GLN A 89 12.32 -10.53 11.88
CA GLN A 89 11.69 -11.80 12.28
C GLN A 89 10.38 -11.61 13.07
N HIS A 90 9.68 -10.50 12.80
CA HIS A 90 8.37 -10.19 13.36
C HIS A 90 7.53 -9.34 12.40
N SER A 91 6.21 -9.34 12.57
CA SER A 91 5.28 -8.51 11.79
C SER A 91 4.30 -7.79 12.72
N GLY A 92 3.82 -6.61 12.29
CA GLY A 92 2.69 -5.93 12.93
C GLY A 92 1.33 -6.55 12.61
N GLY A 93 1.29 -7.46 11.62
CA GLY A 93 0.13 -8.26 11.23
C GLY A 93 0.51 -9.73 11.12
N ALA A 94 0.08 -10.41 10.05
CA ALA A 94 0.48 -11.80 9.81
C ALA A 94 2.00 -11.92 9.62
N PHE A 95 2.63 -12.84 10.36
CA PHE A 95 4.04 -13.20 10.20
C PHE A 95 4.15 -14.61 9.61
N ASN A 96 4.35 -14.68 8.30
CA ASN A 96 4.66 -15.91 7.59
C ASN A 96 5.65 -15.59 6.46
N PRO A 97 6.96 -15.57 6.74
CA PRO A 97 7.97 -15.13 5.78
C PRO A 97 8.03 -16.03 4.53
N VAL A 98 7.72 -17.33 4.65
CA VAL A 98 7.70 -18.26 3.52
C VAL A 98 6.55 -17.93 2.57
N LEU A 99 5.33 -17.77 3.12
CA LEU A 99 4.16 -17.38 2.33
C LEU A 99 4.38 -16.00 1.69
N ARG A 100 4.93 -15.04 2.46
CA ARG A 100 5.20 -13.70 1.94
C ARG A 100 6.23 -13.73 0.80
N ALA A 101 7.31 -14.49 0.93
CA ALA A 101 8.28 -14.63 -0.17
C ALA A 101 7.66 -15.27 -1.42
N SER A 102 6.78 -16.25 -1.24
CA SER A 102 6.04 -16.88 -2.35
C SER A 102 5.15 -15.88 -3.07
N LEU A 103 4.40 -15.07 -2.31
CA LEU A 103 3.56 -14.01 -2.88
C LEU A 103 4.40 -12.92 -3.54
N GLU A 104 5.51 -12.49 -2.94
CA GLU A 104 6.41 -11.51 -3.56
C GLU A 104 7.00 -12.03 -4.89
N THR A 105 7.24 -13.34 -4.99
CA THR A 105 7.65 -14.00 -6.25
C THR A 105 6.54 -13.93 -7.29
N GLU A 106 5.32 -14.30 -6.91
CA GLU A 106 4.17 -14.30 -7.80
C GLU A 106 3.76 -12.89 -8.27
N LEU A 107 3.73 -11.92 -7.35
CA LEU A 107 3.21 -10.58 -7.60
C LEU A 107 4.25 -9.64 -8.22
N PHE A 108 5.54 -9.81 -7.89
CA PHE A 108 6.59 -8.84 -8.27
C PHE A 108 7.76 -9.47 -9.03
N GLY A 109 7.80 -10.79 -9.17
CA GLY A 109 8.90 -11.50 -9.83
C GLY A 109 10.19 -11.53 -9.00
N TYR A 110 10.10 -11.33 -7.68
CA TYR A 110 11.26 -11.44 -6.80
C TYR A 110 11.71 -12.89 -6.62
N ALA A 111 12.99 -13.10 -6.29
CA ALA A 111 13.48 -14.42 -5.93
C ALA A 111 13.01 -14.80 -4.51
N MET A 112 12.73 -16.08 -4.28
CA MET A 112 12.32 -16.60 -2.97
C MET A 112 13.36 -16.31 -1.87
N ASP A 113 14.64 -16.30 -2.23
CA ASP A 113 15.79 -16.04 -1.36
C ASP A 113 16.33 -14.60 -1.46
N LEU A 114 15.56 -13.68 -2.04
CA LEU A 114 15.93 -12.27 -2.14
C LEU A 114 16.39 -11.71 -0.79
N ASP A 115 17.49 -10.95 -0.80
CA ASP A 115 18.03 -10.25 0.37
C ASP A 115 16.89 -9.52 1.10
N PRO A 116 16.68 -9.79 2.40
CA PRO A 116 15.67 -9.13 3.23
C PRO A 116 15.62 -7.59 3.09
N LYS A 117 16.75 -6.93 2.80
CA LYS A 117 16.85 -5.47 2.63
C LYS A 117 16.35 -4.97 1.27
N GLN A 118 16.28 -5.84 0.27
CA GLN A 118 15.82 -5.52 -1.07
C GLN A 118 14.32 -5.76 -1.26
N ARG A 119 13.69 -6.46 -0.30
CA ARG A 119 12.25 -6.73 -0.29
C ARG A 119 11.44 -5.44 -0.10
N PRO A 120 10.21 -5.40 -0.62
CA PRO A 120 9.34 -4.24 -0.47
C PRO A 120 8.95 -4.03 0.99
N VAL A 121 8.76 -2.77 1.37
CA VAL A 121 8.13 -2.41 2.64
C VAL A 121 6.63 -2.24 2.38
N TYR A 122 5.80 -2.85 3.21
CA TYR A 122 4.35 -2.84 3.06
C TYR A 122 3.69 -1.75 3.90
N GLY A 123 2.76 -1.02 3.29
CA GLY A 123 1.94 0.00 3.90
C GLY A 123 0.64 0.20 3.15
N TYR A 124 0.11 1.42 3.19
CA TYR A 124 -1.19 1.73 2.59
C TYR A 124 -1.29 3.17 2.11
N LEU A 125 -2.30 3.43 1.29
CA LEU A 125 -2.69 4.78 0.89
C LEU A 125 -3.90 5.25 1.69
N THR A 126 -3.81 6.45 2.26
CA THR A 126 -4.93 7.12 2.93
C THR A 126 -5.55 8.20 2.04
N PRO A 127 -6.88 8.39 2.02
CA PRO A 127 -7.50 9.49 1.29
C PRO A 127 -7.18 10.83 1.98
N GLY A 128 -6.18 11.55 1.48
CA GLY A 128 -5.72 12.81 2.05
C GLY A 128 -5.10 12.65 3.44
N ASP A 129 -5.41 13.60 4.33
CA ASP A 129 -4.91 13.63 5.72
C ASP A 129 -5.73 12.76 6.68
N HIS A 130 -6.81 12.13 6.19
CA HIS A 130 -7.63 11.23 6.97
C HIS A 130 -6.94 9.87 7.10
N GLU A 131 -6.29 9.64 8.23
CA GLU A 131 -5.93 8.28 8.62
C GLU A 131 -7.21 7.50 8.98
N PRO A 132 -7.39 6.26 8.50
CA PRO A 132 -8.40 5.40 9.09
C PRO A 132 -8.12 5.30 10.59
N PRO A 133 -9.16 5.33 11.45
CA PRO A 133 -8.98 5.15 12.89
C PRO A 133 -8.08 3.94 13.13
N ALA A 134 -7.23 4.02 14.16
CA ALA A 134 -6.46 2.87 14.56
C ALA A 134 -7.43 1.70 14.79
N GLU A 135 -7.54 0.79 13.83
CA GLU A 135 -8.14 -0.51 14.08
C GLU A 135 -7.40 -1.07 15.28
N GLU A 136 -8.12 -1.59 16.26
CA GLU A 136 -7.63 -1.94 17.60
C GLU A 136 -6.43 -2.92 17.59
N GLY A 137 -6.00 -3.41 16.42
CA GLY A 137 -4.82 -4.25 16.21
C GLY A 137 -3.54 -3.57 15.70
N TYR A 138 -3.59 -2.44 14.99
CA TYR A 138 -2.45 -2.04 14.15
C TYR A 138 -1.55 -0.95 14.73
N GLY A 139 -1.88 -0.36 15.88
CA GLY A 139 -1.03 0.60 16.58
C GLY A 139 -1.47 2.06 16.45
N ARG A 140 -0.81 2.95 17.22
CA ARG A 140 -1.15 4.37 17.40
C ARG A 140 -0.15 5.33 16.76
N LEU A 141 0.93 4.79 16.18
CA LEU A 141 1.95 5.54 15.48
C LEU A 141 1.99 5.12 14.01
N ALA A 142 2.22 6.07 13.13
CA ALA A 142 2.45 5.85 11.71
C ALA A 142 3.55 6.77 11.18
N LEU A 143 4.15 6.37 10.08
CA LEU A 143 5.00 7.22 9.25
C LEU A 143 4.17 7.68 8.07
N ARG A 144 4.01 9.00 7.91
CA ARG A 144 3.54 9.56 6.65
C ARG A 144 4.73 9.72 5.73
N LEU A 145 4.61 9.18 4.53
CA LEU A 145 5.66 9.20 3.53
C LEU A 145 5.43 10.34 2.54
N ARG A 146 6.53 10.86 2.00
CA ARG A 146 6.49 11.90 0.98
C ARG A 146 5.97 11.33 -0.35
N PRO A 147 5.25 12.11 -1.18
CA PRO A 147 4.66 11.63 -2.42
C PRO A 147 5.65 11.06 -3.43
N GLU A 148 6.92 11.46 -3.40
CA GLU A 148 7.95 10.99 -4.33
C GLU A 148 8.14 9.46 -4.28
N ILE A 149 7.85 8.83 -3.13
CA ILE A 149 7.94 7.38 -2.99
C ILE A 149 6.98 6.63 -3.93
N LEU A 150 5.88 7.28 -4.34
CA LEU A 150 4.88 6.68 -5.23
C LEU A 150 5.45 6.30 -6.61
N SER A 151 6.55 6.91 -7.02
CA SER A 151 7.26 6.56 -8.28
C SER A 151 7.89 5.16 -8.27
N ARG A 152 8.03 4.56 -7.08
CA ARG A 152 8.53 3.19 -6.85
C ARG A 152 7.57 2.36 -6.00
N THR A 153 6.28 2.66 -6.10
CA THR A 153 5.21 1.95 -5.38
C THR A 153 4.35 1.13 -6.34
N THR A 154 4.04 -0.11 -5.96
CA THR A 154 2.84 -0.79 -6.46
C THR A 154 1.69 -0.65 -5.48
N VAL A 155 0.46 -0.71 -5.99
CA VAL A 155 -0.76 -0.67 -5.19
C VAL A 155 -1.72 -1.77 -5.59
N SER A 156 -2.43 -2.28 -4.61
CA SER A 156 -3.56 -3.20 -4.77
C SER A 156 -4.75 -2.69 -3.97
N ILE A 157 -5.94 -2.95 -4.48
CA ILE A 157 -7.15 -2.78 -3.68
C ILE A 157 -7.28 -4.04 -2.81
N ALA A 158 -7.46 -3.86 -1.50
CA ALA A 158 -7.46 -4.91 -0.48
C ALA A 158 -6.06 -5.48 -0.12
N ASP A 159 -6.07 -6.40 0.85
CA ASP A 159 -4.88 -7.12 1.34
C ASP A 159 -4.50 -8.24 0.36
N THR A 160 -3.27 -8.19 -0.15
CA THR A 160 -2.70 -9.21 -1.05
C THR A 160 -2.55 -10.60 -0.42
N LEU A 161 -2.60 -10.73 0.91
CA LEU A 161 -2.62 -12.04 1.57
C LEU A 161 -3.99 -12.73 1.50
N ASP A 162 -5.08 -11.95 1.49
CA ASP A 162 -6.44 -12.47 1.63
C ASP A 162 -7.18 -12.55 0.30
N GLN A 163 -6.75 -11.81 -0.72
CA GLN A 163 -7.46 -11.70 -1.98
C GLN A 163 -6.55 -11.93 -3.20
N ALA A 164 -7.11 -12.54 -4.24
CA ALA A 164 -6.50 -12.64 -5.55
C ALA A 164 -6.59 -11.28 -6.26
N VAL A 165 -5.82 -10.31 -5.77
CA VAL A 165 -5.69 -8.96 -6.31
C VAL A 165 -4.28 -8.77 -6.83
N LEU A 166 -4.17 -8.16 -8.02
CA LEU A 166 -2.88 -7.94 -8.65
C LEU A 166 -2.43 -6.51 -8.38
N PRO A 167 -1.25 -6.32 -7.77
CA PRO A 167 -0.67 -5.00 -7.65
C PRO A 167 -0.42 -4.39 -9.04
N ALA A 168 -0.51 -3.07 -9.11
CA ALA A 168 -0.16 -2.29 -10.27
C ALA A 168 0.78 -1.15 -9.88
N ALA A 169 1.66 -0.74 -10.78
CA ALA A 169 2.48 0.45 -10.55
C ALA A 169 1.56 1.66 -10.30
N TYR A 170 1.82 2.45 -9.26
CA TYR A 170 0.97 3.58 -8.90
C TYR A 170 0.84 4.60 -10.06
N SER A 171 1.91 4.78 -10.84
CA SER A 171 1.92 5.67 -12.00
C SER A 171 1.07 5.19 -13.18
N CYS A 172 0.65 3.93 -13.18
CA CYS A 172 -0.12 3.32 -14.27
C CYS A 172 -0.93 2.15 -13.72
N ILE A 173 -2.06 2.46 -13.09
CA ILE A 173 -2.94 1.47 -12.49
C ILE A 173 -3.97 1.01 -13.55
N PRO A 174 -3.87 -0.21 -14.09
CA PRO A 174 -4.93 -0.76 -14.92
C PRO A 174 -6.16 -0.94 -14.05
N ILE A 175 -7.31 -0.44 -14.50
CA ILE A 175 -8.54 -0.54 -13.72
C ILE A 175 -8.94 -1.99 -13.44
N THR A 176 -8.52 -2.92 -14.32
CA THR A 176 -8.74 -4.36 -14.16
C THR A 176 -7.91 -4.97 -13.04
N SER A 177 -6.71 -4.44 -12.75
CA SER A 177 -5.88 -4.88 -11.61
C SER A 177 -6.56 -4.60 -10.27
N LEU A 178 -7.48 -3.64 -10.25
CA LEU A 178 -8.25 -3.23 -9.10
C LEU A 178 -9.56 -4.02 -8.94
N ILE A 179 -9.89 -4.92 -9.86
CA ILE A 179 -11.08 -5.77 -9.79
C ILE A 179 -10.66 -7.18 -9.34
N PRO A 180 -11.14 -7.66 -8.17
CA PRO A 180 -10.90 -9.03 -7.75
C PRO A 180 -11.43 -10.01 -8.80
N ASN A 181 -10.60 -10.98 -9.20
CA ASN A 181 -10.97 -11.98 -10.21
C ASN A 181 -11.69 -13.20 -9.62
N GLN A 182 -12.15 -13.10 -8.38
CA GLN A 182 -13.04 -14.11 -7.80
C GLN A 182 -14.35 -14.14 -8.59
N SER A 183 -14.75 -15.34 -9.03
CA SER A 183 -15.92 -15.54 -9.89
C SER A 183 -17.20 -15.05 -9.20
N GLY A 184 -17.97 -14.20 -9.89
CA GLY A 184 -19.32 -13.78 -9.47
C GLY A 184 -19.48 -12.28 -9.19
N TRP A 185 -18.40 -11.56 -8.89
CA TRP A 185 -18.50 -10.18 -8.39
C TRP A 185 -17.83 -9.12 -9.27
N VAL A 186 -17.17 -9.51 -10.37
CA VAL A 186 -16.44 -8.60 -11.26
C VAL A 186 -17.30 -7.42 -11.72
N TYR A 187 -18.55 -7.67 -12.10
CA TYR A 187 -19.49 -6.64 -12.54
C TYR A 187 -19.88 -5.68 -11.39
N THR A 188 -20.19 -6.22 -10.22
CA THR A 188 -20.55 -5.43 -9.02
C THR A 188 -19.41 -4.50 -8.61
N HIS A 189 -18.16 -5.01 -8.63
CA HIS A 189 -16.98 -4.19 -8.33
C HIS A 189 -16.80 -3.07 -9.35
N LEU A 190 -16.91 -3.38 -10.64
CA LEU A 190 -16.80 -2.36 -11.70
C LEU A 190 -17.84 -1.25 -11.51
N LEU A 191 -19.10 -1.58 -11.23
CA LEU A 191 -20.14 -0.58 -10.96
C LEU A 191 -19.83 0.26 -9.72
N ARG A 192 -19.36 -0.35 -8.63
CA ARG A 192 -18.97 0.40 -7.43
C ARG A 192 -17.85 1.36 -7.70
N MET A 193 -16.84 0.95 -8.47
CA MET A 193 -15.73 1.82 -8.85
C MET A 193 -16.19 2.98 -9.73
N ILE A 194 -17.23 2.81 -10.54
CA ILE A 194 -17.85 3.91 -11.31
C ILE A 194 -18.58 4.89 -10.39
N HIS A 195 -19.34 4.38 -9.42
CA HIS A 195 -20.25 5.18 -8.60
C HIS A 195 -19.66 5.69 -7.28
N ALA A 196 -18.48 5.23 -6.87
CA ALA A 196 -17.85 5.62 -5.63
C ALA A 196 -17.51 7.12 -5.59
N ALA A 197 -18.03 7.81 -4.58
CA ALA A 197 -17.66 9.18 -4.24
C ALA A 197 -16.37 9.24 -3.43
N HIS A 198 -16.10 8.19 -2.63
CA HIS A 198 -14.93 8.04 -1.76
C HIS A 198 -14.24 6.69 -1.93
N VAL A 199 -12.92 6.61 -1.70
CA VAL A 199 -12.15 5.33 -1.72
C VAL A 199 -12.77 4.29 -0.79
N ALA A 200 -13.26 4.72 0.37
CA ALA A 200 -13.92 3.85 1.34
C ALA A 200 -15.19 3.16 0.82
N GLU A 201 -15.84 3.69 -0.23
CA GLU A 201 -17.06 3.11 -0.81
C GLU A 201 -16.77 2.00 -1.83
N VAL A 202 -15.51 1.81 -2.22
CA VAL A 202 -15.10 0.77 -3.18
C VAL A 202 -15.09 -0.64 -2.52
N GLU A 203 -15.66 -0.78 -1.32
CA GLU A 203 -15.74 -2.01 -0.49
C GLU A 203 -14.39 -2.58 -0.02
N PHE A 204 -13.31 -1.83 -0.23
CA PHE A 204 -11.99 -2.16 0.26
C PHE A 204 -11.41 -0.91 0.89
N HIS A 205 -11.71 -0.71 2.17
CA HIS A 205 -11.23 0.41 3.00
C HIS A 205 -9.70 0.49 3.13
N TYR A 206 -8.98 -0.32 2.37
CA TYR A 206 -7.55 -0.52 2.40
C TYR A 206 -7.01 -0.61 0.98
N VAL A 207 -6.25 0.40 0.57
CA VAL A 207 -5.42 0.34 -0.63
C VAL A 207 -4.01 0.02 -0.15
N GLU A 208 -3.63 -1.25 -0.27
CA GLU A 208 -2.29 -1.70 0.11
C GLU A 208 -1.26 -1.07 -0.84
N ALA A 209 -0.12 -0.68 -0.28
CA ALA A 209 1.00 -0.11 -1.01
C ALA A 209 2.27 -0.87 -0.70
N GLN A 210 3.02 -1.25 -1.73
CA GLN A 210 4.31 -1.91 -1.60
C GLN A 210 5.41 -0.97 -2.10
N PHE A 211 6.29 -0.54 -1.20
CA PHE A 211 7.36 0.42 -1.47
C PHE A 211 8.65 -0.33 -1.84
N HIS A 212 9.00 -0.34 -3.12
CA HIS A 212 10.13 -1.10 -3.64
C HIS A 212 11.46 -0.36 -3.44
N GLY A 213 12.51 -1.08 -3.02
CA GLY A 213 13.83 -0.49 -2.73
C GLY A 213 13.98 0.04 -1.29
N GLY A 214 13.07 -0.34 -0.39
CA GLY A 214 13.11 0.02 1.03
C GLY A 214 12.60 1.43 1.35
N VAL A 215 12.36 1.75 2.62
CA VAL A 215 11.89 3.09 3.03
C VAL A 215 12.91 3.71 3.96
N ARG A 216 13.48 4.85 3.58
CA ARG A 216 14.51 5.58 4.34
C ARG A 216 13.88 6.75 5.08
N LEU A 217 14.56 7.29 6.10
CA LEU A 217 14.06 8.48 6.81
C LEU A 217 13.83 9.68 5.88
N GLN A 218 14.61 9.82 4.80
CA GLN A 218 14.40 10.87 3.79
C GLN A 218 13.05 10.74 3.06
N ASP A 219 12.48 9.54 2.98
CA ASP A 219 11.17 9.29 2.39
C ASP A 219 10.04 9.64 3.37
N VAL A 220 10.35 9.88 4.65
CA VAL A 220 9.37 10.22 5.68
C VAL A 220 9.13 11.73 5.68
N GLU A 221 7.86 12.10 5.62
CA GLU A 221 7.41 13.49 5.79
C GLU A 221 7.32 13.85 7.27
N CYS A 222 6.62 13.01 8.04
CA CYS A 222 6.42 13.18 9.48
C CYS A 222 6.03 11.86 10.15
N VAL A 223 6.15 11.84 11.48
CA VAL A 223 5.53 10.82 12.32
C VAL A 223 4.12 11.29 12.64
N VAL A 224 3.13 10.42 12.49
CA VAL A 224 1.75 10.65 12.91
C VAL A 224 1.50 9.86 14.19
N ALA A 225 0.96 10.51 15.20
CA ALA A 225 0.61 9.91 16.47
C ALA A 225 -0.87 10.13 16.76
N TRP A 226 -1.55 9.13 17.32
CA TRP A 226 -2.95 9.29 17.74
C TRP A 226 -3.13 10.45 18.73
N ARG A 227 -2.22 10.53 19.70
CA ARG A 227 -2.07 11.66 20.62
C ARG A 227 -0.60 11.97 20.76
N LEU A 228 -0.21 13.24 20.74
CA LEU A 228 1.19 13.62 20.95
C LEU A 228 1.68 13.19 22.33
N ALA A 229 0.80 13.22 23.33
CA ALA A 229 1.08 12.77 24.69
C ALA A 229 1.41 11.27 24.79
N ASP A 230 1.06 10.46 23.79
CA ASP A 230 1.39 9.04 23.76
C ASP A 230 2.85 8.80 23.32
N VAL A 231 3.56 9.82 22.81
CA VAL A 231 4.96 9.69 22.37
C VAL A 231 5.92 10.11 23.49
N PRO A 232 6.78 9.20 24.00
CA PRO A 232 7.79 9.50 25.01
C PRO A 232 8.73 10.66 24.62
N ALA A 233 9.13 11.47 25.62
CA ALA A 233 9.93 12.67 25.39
C ALA A 233 11.32 12.39 24.74
N ASP A 234 11.90 11.21 24.98
CA ASP A 234 13.13 10.80 24.33
C ASP A 234 12.92 10.45 22.84
N LEU A 235 11.79 9.83 22.49
CA LEU A 235 11.42 9.62 21.08
C LEU A 235 11.10 10.93 20.36
N GLN A 236 10.45 11.88 21.04
CA GLN A 236 10.24 13.22 20.48
C GLN A 236 11.57 13.90 20.14
N ARG A 237 12.57 13.79 21.03
CA ARG A 237 13.93 14.30 20.79
C ARG A 237 14.61 13.58 19.62
N LEU A 238 14.49 12.26 19.51
CA LEU A 238 15.06 11.50 18.40
C LEU A 238 14.42 11.90 17.06
N CYS A 239 13.09 12.07 17.01
CA CYS A 239 12.41 12.61 15.82
C CYS A 239 12.96 13.98 15.44
N GLN A 240 13.11 14.89 16.40
CA GLN A 240 13.66 16.23 16.16
C GLN A 240 15.10 16.18 15.63
N GLN A 241 15.96 15.32 16.21
CA GLN A 241 17.33 15.11 15.75
C GLN A 241 17.39 14.55 14.32
N ALA A 242 16.43 13.70 13.95
CA ALA A 242 16.26 13.18 12.60
C ALA A 242 15.60 14.20 11.63
N GLY A 243 15.25 15.40 12.09
CA GLY A 243 14.57 16.42 11.28
C GLY A 243 13.10 16.11 11.01
N LEU A 244 12.49 15.19 11.75
CA LEU A 244 11.10 14.80 11.62
C LEU A 244 10.22 15.51 12.64
N ARG A 245 9.07 16.00 12.19
CA ARG A 245 8.01 16.52 13.06
C ARG A 245 7.08 15.38 13.46
N ILE A 246 6.46 15.50 14.63
CA ILE A 246 5.36 14.64 15.05
C ILE A 246 4.06 15.44 14.89
N ARG A 247 3.06 14.84 14.24
CA ARG A 247 1.71 15.39 14.10
C ARG A 247 0.74 14.53 14.90
N GLU A 248 -0.25 15.19 15.50
CA GLU A 248 -1.37 14.48 16.10
C GLU A 248 -2.41 14.16 15.02
N PHE A 249 -3.06 13.00 15.14
CA PHE A 249 -4.14 12.60 14.26
C PHE A 249 -5.29 13.62 14.32
N GLY A 250 -5.85 13.97 13.15
CA GLY A 250 -7.00 14.87 13.04
C GLY A 250 -6.70 16.36 13.32
N ARG A 251 -5.41 16.77 13.38
CA ARG A 251 -4.99 18.17 13.59
C ARG A 251 -3.98 18.70 12.57
#